data_AF-A0A2P7TIQ5-F1
#
_entry.id   AF-A0A2P7TIQ5-F1
#
_cell.length_a   1.000
_cell.length_b   1.000
_cell.length_c   1.000
_cell.angle_alpha   90.00
_cell.angle_beta   90.00
_cell.angle_gamma   90.00
#
_symmetry.space_group_name_H-M   'P 1'
#
loop_
_entity.id
_entity.type
_entity.pdbx_description
1 polymer ?
#
loop_
_entity_poly.entity_id
_entity_poly.type
_entity_poly.pdbx_seq_one_letter_code
_entity_poly.pdbx_strand_id
1 'polypeptide(L)'
;MKKTWFGIFFAVMVVLGFSACDNDEKEDFTSENAADLVAGALKKNTNGFAAHLNDASIWLEEGSGKLLAAQEWECGFSGDSTFVATKAVAGNTYSYNMSYVYSTTCSALNVPTEFVVNLIANGNYEDNRIQSADTTNLGMVFTGLLPPANQYTLNGFFARDGTQTHKITNKYFTSLITLSVTGVTIDKTSYAITGGTGYVTVTINLDDKVRIYSGNLTFNGNGSVTFVLNGNSYTVDLYG
;
A
#
# COMPACT_ATOMS: atom_id res chain seq x y z
N MET A 1 -85.05 48.21 11.79
CA MET A 1 -84.76 46.90 11.16
C MET A 1 -83.26 46.66 11.29
N LYS A 2 -82.85 45.84 12.28
CA LYS A 2 -82.25 44.50 12.09
C LYS A 2 -80.96 44.49 11.24
N LYS A 3 -79.79 44.42 11.86
CA LYS A 3 -79.06 43.14 12.11
C LYS A 3 -77.71 43.39 12.80
N THR A 4 -77.57 42.79 13.98
CA THR A 4 -76.31 42.39 14.59
C THR A 4 -75.59 41.36 13.71
N TRP A 5 -74.26 41.45 13.59
CA TRP A 5 -73.43 40.31 13.17
C TRP A 5 -72.11 40.27 13.93
N PHE A 6 -71.98 39.20 14.71
CA PHE A 6 -70.89 38.62 15.48
C PHE A 6 -69.82 37.95 14.59
N GLY A 7 -68.52 38.10 14.85
CA GLY A 7 -67.49 37.32 14.13
C GLY A 7 -66.09 37.50 14.72
N ILE A 8 -65.80 36.82 15.83
CA ILE A 8 -64.85 35.69 15.95
C ILE A 8 -63.38 36.08 15.71
N PHE A 9 -62.68 36.20 16.83
CA PHE A 9 -61.24 36.11 17.02
C PHE A 9 -60.71 34.78 16.46
N PHE A 10 -59.71 34.82 15.56
CA PHE A 10 -58.89 33.66 15.23
C PHE A 10 -57.42 34.04 15.45
N ALA A 11 -56.87 33.58 16.58
CA ALA A 11 -55.45 33.69 16.89
C ALA A 11 -54.69 32.70 16.01
N VAL A 12 -53.90 33.20 15.06
CA VAL A 12 -52.97 32.38 14.28
C VAL A 12 -51.76 32.09 15.15
N MET A 13 -51.73 30.89 15.70
CA MET A 13 -50.58 30.33 16.40
C MET A 13 -49.53 29.92 15.35
N VAL A 14 -48.51 30.75 15.16
CA VAL A 14 -47.35 30.43 14.33
C VAL A 14 -46.54 29.34 15.05
N VAL A 15 -46.71 28.09 14.61
CA VAL A 15 -45.86 26.99 15.03
C VAL A 15 -44.50 27.17 14.36
N LEU A 16 -43.49 27.49 15.15
CA LEU A 16 -42.08 27.44 14.78
C LEU A 16 -41.71 25.96 14.54
N GLY A 17 -41.79 25.52 13.30
CA GLY A 17 -41.18 24.27 12.85
C GLY A 17 -39.68 24.47 12.73
N PHE A 18 -38.91 24.15 13.78
CA PHE A 18 -37.50 23.84 13.61
C PHE A 18 -37.43 22.53 12.81
N SER A 19 -37.18 22.61 11.51
CA SER A 19 -36.69 21.48 10.75
C SER A 19 -35.28 21.19 11.24
N ALA A 20 -35.15 20.27 12.20
CA ALA A 20 -33.89 19.58 12.40
C ALA A 20 -33.62 18.80 11.11
N CYS A 21 -32.72 19.31 10.27
CA CYS A 21 -32.03 18.50 9.26
C CYS A 21 -31.13 17.55 10.04
N ASP A 22 -31.68 16.42 10.45
CA ASP A 22 -30.89 15.26 10.86
C ASP A 22 -30.75 14.40 9.59
N ASN A 23 -29.59 14.48 8.95
CA ASN A 23 -29.03 13.50 8.02
C ASN A 23 -27.71 14.04 7.44
N ASP A 24 -26.78 14.43 8.33
CA ASP A 24 -25.38 14.36 7.95
C ASP A 24 -24.94 12.92 8.24
N GLU A 25 -25.09 12.02 7.25
CA GLU A 25 -24.33 10.78 7.25
C GLU A 25 -22.85 11.17 7.23
N LYS A 26 -22.24 11.30 8.42
CA LYS A 26 -20.79 11.45 8.55
C LYS A 26 -20.15 10.34 7.75
N GLU A 27 -19.34 10.71 6.77
CA GLU A 27 -18.65 9.76 5.91
C GLU A 27 -17.82 8.82 6.78
N ASP A 28 -18.30 7.58 6.87
CA ASP A 28 -17.92 6.69 7.96
C ASP A 28 -16.49 6.13 7.80
N PHE A 29 -15.90 6.34 6.62
CA PHE A 29 -14.53 6.03 6.25
C PHE A 29 -14.06 7.05 5.20
N THR A 30 -13.01 7.84 5.51
CA THR A 30 -12.56 8.97 4.67
C THR A 30 -11.36 8.61 3.80
N SER A 31 -10.99 9.51 2.88
CA SER A 31 -9.73 9.40 2.12
C SER A 31 -8.48 9.39 3.02
N GLU A 32 -8.53 10.01 4.21
CA GLU A 32 -7.44 9.93 5.20
C GLU A 32 -7.25 8.50 5.70
N ASN A 33 -8.33 7.81 6.07
CA ASN A 33 -8.25 6.42 6.52
C ASN A 33 -7.72 5.50 5.39
N ALA A 34 -8.07 5.79 4.13
CA ALA A 34 -7.53 5.06 2.98
C ALA A 34 -6.04 5.35 2.78
N ALA A 35 -5.60 6.59 3.04
CA ALA A 35 -4.18 6.96 2.96
C ALA A 35 -3.34 6.24 4.02
N ASP A 36 -3.88 5.99 5.22
CA ASP A 36 -3.20 5.19 6.26
C ASP A 36 -2.99 3.73 5.79
N LEU A 37 -3.97 3.14 5.10
CA LEU A 37 -3.83 1.81 4.48
C LEU A 37 -2.75 1.79 3.40
N VAL A 38 -2.73 2.78 2.50
CA VAL A 38 -1.68 2.92 1.48
C VAL A 38 -0.32 3.08 2.15
N ALA A 39 -0.21 3.89 3.20
CA ALA A 39 1.03 4.06 3.94
C ALA A 39 1.53 2.73 4.54
N GLY A 40 0.66 1.95 5.17
CA GLY A 40 0.98 0.62 5.68
C GLY A 40 1.39 -0.37 4.57
N ALA A 41 0.79 -0.29 3.39
CA ALA A 41 1.16 -1.09 2.23
C ALA A 41 2.54 -0.73 1.64
N LEU A 42 2.99 0.52 1.80
CA LEU A 42 4.26 1.00 1.24
C LEU A 42 5.45 0.85 2.19
N LYS A 43 5.25 1.11 3.49
CA LYS A 43 6.32 1.24 4.49
C LYS A 43 7.08 -0.06 4.77
N LYS A 44 8.39 0.05 5.00
CA LYS A 44 9.25 -1.05 5.46
C LYS A 44 8.86 -1.56 6.85
N ASN A 45 8.47 -0.65 7.76
CA ASN A 45 8.15 -0.98 9.15
C ASN A 45 6.81 -1.70 9.36
N THR A 46 6.05 -1.92 8.28
CA THR A 46 4.80 -2.69 8.23
C THR A 46 4.91 -3.85 7.22
N ASN A 47 6.15 -4.29 6.93
CA ASN A 47 6.47 -5.28 5.89
C ASN A 47 5.81 -4.96 4.53
N GLY A 48 5.66 -3.68 4.20
CA GLY A 48 5.10 -3.20 2.93
C GLY A 48 6.05 -3.37 1.75
N PHE A 49 5.64 -2.83 0.61
CA PHE A 49 6.37 -2.88 -0.67
C PHE A 49 7.86 -2.52 -0.52
N ALA A 50 8.19 -1.47 0.25
CA ALA A 50 9.59 -1.07 0.45
C ALA A 50 10.43 -2.09 1.23
N ALA A 51 9.84 -2.94 2.08
CA ALA A 51 10.57 -4.02 2.75
C ALA A 51 11.04 -5.07 1.74
N HIS A 52 10.12 -5.59 0.92
CA HIS A 52 10.42 -6.62 -0.07
C HIS A 52 11.36 -6.11 -1.15
N LEU A 53 11.24 -4.84 -1.53
CA LEU A 53 12.15 -4.24 -2.48
C LEU A 53 13.57 -4.16 -1.93
N ASN A 54 13.71 -3.82 -0.65
CA ASN A 54 15.02 -3.77 -0.01
C ASN A 54 15.65 -5.17 0.08
N ASP A 55 14.87 -6.18 0.46
CA ASP A 55 15.32 -7.58 0.49
C ASP A 55 15.81 -8.04 -0.89
N ALA A 56 14.99 -7.86 -1.94
CA ALA A 56 15.34 -8.27 -3.30
C ALA A 56 16.57 -7.51 -3.85
N SER A 57 16.72 -6.23 -3.52
CA SER A 57 17.88 -5.43 -3.95
C SER A 57 19.17 -5.89 -3.28
N ILE A 58 19.11 -6.25 -1.99
CA ILE A 58 20.24 -6.83 -1.27
C ILE A 58 20.62 -8.18 -1.89
N TRP A 59 19.66 -9.06 -2.17
CA TRP A 59 19.96 -10.35 -2.81
C TRP A 59 20.60 -10.18 -4.18
N LEU A 60 20.10 -9.24 -4.99
CA LEU A 60 20.66 -8.96 -6.31
C LEU A 60 22.13 -8.53 -6.26
N GLU A 61 22.53 -7.72 -5.27
CA GLU A 61 23.89 -7.20 -5.18
C GLU A 61 24.82 -8.11 -4.35
N GLU A 62 24.33 -8.69 -3.26
CA GLU A 62 25.14 -9.46 -2.29
C GLU A 62 25.04 -10.98 -2.49
N GLY A 63 24.03 -11.46 -3.23
CA GLY A 63 23.74 -12.87 -3.43
C GLY A 63 22.91 -13.45 -2.28
N SER A 64 22.77 -14.78 -2.25
CA SER A 64 22.15 -15.50 -1.13
C SER A 64 23.04 -15.63 0.11
N GLY A 65 24.26 -15.06 0.05
CA GLY A 65 25.30 -15.25 1.06
C GLY A 65 26.00 -16.61 1.00
N LYS A 66 25.58 -17.53 0.11
CA LYS A 66 26.26 -18.82 -0.14
C LYS A 66 27.33 -18.70 -1.22
N LEU A 67 27.13 -17.80 -2.17
CA LEU A 67 28.01 -17.48 -3.29
C LEU A 67 28.02 -15.97 -3.50
N LEU A 68 28.98 -15.46 -4.28
CA LEU A 68 28.95 -14.07 -4.73
C LEU A 68 27.79 -13.89 -5.72
N ALA A 69 27.04 -12.78 -5.64
CA ALA A 69 25.93 -12.47 -6.56
C ALA A 69 26.26 -12.71 -8.04
N ALA A 70 27.46 -12.29 -8.46
CA ALA A 70 27.94 -12.44 -9.84
C ALA A 70 28.05 -13.90 -10.33
N GLN A 71 28.13 -14.86 -9.40
CA GLN A 71 28.20 -16.31 -9.67
C GLN A 71 26.86 -17.01 -9.47
N GLU A 72 25.92 -16.37 -8.78
CA GLU A 72 24.64 -16.96 -8.43
C GLU A 72 23.57 -16.62 -9.45
N TRP A 73 23.59 -15.40 -9.98
CA TRP A 73 22.57 -14.93 -10.92
C TRP A 73 22.92 -15.24 -12.39
N GLU A 74 23.42 -16.45 -12.65
CA GLU A 74 23.68 -16.94 -14.00
C GLU A 74 22.39 -17.24 -14.76
N CYS A 75 22.51 -17.41 -16.07
CA CYS A 75 21.36 -17.71 -16.93
C CYS A 75 20.68 -19.01 -16.56
N GLY A 76 19.35 -18.96 -16.45
CA GLY A 76 18.54 -20.13 -16.09
C GLY A 76 18.58 -20.47 -14.60
N PHE A 77 19.23 -19.64 -13.77
CA PHE A 77 19.14 -19.78 -12.33
C PHE A 77 17.69 -19.62 -11.87
N SER A 78 17.26 -20.49 -10.96
CA SER A 78 16.00 -20.37 -10.24
C SER A 78 16.20 -20.86 -8.82
N GLY A 79 15.56 -20.20 -7.86
CA GLY A 79 15.59 -20.59 -6.47
C GLY A 79 14.32 -20.21 -5.74
N ASP A 80 14.22 -20.69 -4.51
CA ASP A 80 13.18 -20.34 -3.57
C ASP A 80 13.78 -20.08 -2.19
N SER A 81 13.01 -19.43 -1.32
CA SER A 81 13.36 -19.21 0.07
C SER A 81 12.11 -19.05 0.91
N THR A 82 12.14 -19.57 2.12
CA THR A 82 11.11 -19.32 3.12
C THR A 82 11.75 -18.82 4.40
N PHE A 83 11.16 -17.79 4.99
CA PHE A 83 11.60 -17.28 6.29
C PHE A 83 10.49 -16.54 7.02
N VAL A 84 10.69 -16.39 8.33
CA VAL A 84 9.82 -15.63 9.22
C VAL A 84 10.46 -14.27 9.46
N ALA A 85 9.77 -13.20 9.08
CA ALA A 85 10.21 -11.84 9.37
C ALA A 85 9.38 -11.26 10.52
N THR A 86 10.05 -10.84 11.58
CA THR A 86 9.44 -10.18 12.74
C THR A 86 10.16 -8.87 13.04
N LYS A 87 9.42 -7.86 13.47
CA LYS A 87 9.98 -6.59 13.93
C LYS A 87 9.07 -5.93 14.96
N ALA A 88 9.66 -5.20 15.89
CA ALA A 88 8.97 -4.32 16.82
C ALA A 88 9.80 -3.04 17.01
N VAL A 89 9.34 -1.90 16.49
CA VAL A 89 10.03 -0.59 16.56
C VAL A 89 9.02 0.55 16.65
N ALA A 90 9.19 1.42 17.64
CA ALA A 90 8.46 2.69 17.78
C ALA A 90 6.92 2.57 17.64
N GLY A 91 6.32 1.54 18.26
CA GLY A 91 4.88 1.30 18.20
C GLY A 91 4.40 0.57 16.94
N ASN A 92 5.30 0.22 16.02
CA ASN A 92 5.00 -0.64 14.88
C ASN A 92 5.48 -2.06 15.16
N THR A 93 4.66 -3.05 14.84
CA THR A 93 5.04 -4.46 14.87
C THR A 93 4.65 -5.14 13.57
N TYR A 94 5.37 -6.19 13.20
CA TYR A 94 4.90 -7.14 12.21
C TYR A 94 5.45 -8.54 12.48
N SER A 95 4.73 -9.54 11.98
CA SER A 95 5.14 -10.94 11.95
C SER A 95 4.58 -11.60 10.69
N TYR A 96 5.45 -12.01 9.78
CA TYR A 96 5.08 -12.61 8.49
C TYR A 96 5.85 -13.89 8.22
N ASN A 97 5.13 -14.90 7.74
CA ASN A 97 5.71 -16.04 7.04
C ASN A 97 5.79 -15.70 5.56
N MET A 98 6.99 -15.73 4.99
CA MET A 98 7.24 -15.31 3.61
C MET A 98 7.79 -16.47 2.79
N SER A 99 7.29 -16.60 1.56
CA SER A 99 7.74 -17.59 0.57
C SER A 99 8.07 -16.88 -0.73
N TYR A 100 9.35 -16.86 -1.07
CA TYR A 100 9.89 -16.25 -2.27
C TYR A 100 10.22 -17.31 -3.32
N VAL A 101 9.97 -16.99 -4.59
CA VAL A 101 10.48 -17.71 -5.76
C VAL A 101 11.13 -16.70 -6.68
N TYR A 102 12.35 -16.98 -7.11
CA TYR A 102 13.13 -16.06 -7.92
C TYR A 102 13.86 -16.76 -9.06
N SER A 103 14.10 -16.04 -10.15
CA SER A 103 14.76 -16.59 -11.34
C SER A 103 15.41 -15.52 -12.21
N THR A 104 16.41 -15.92 -12.99
CA THR A 104 17.11 -15.05 -13.94
C THR A 104 16.77 -15.43 -15.38
N THR A 105 16.26 -14.48 -16.15
CA THR A 105 16.04 -14.63 -17.59
C THR A 105 17.20 -14.02 -18.37
N CYS A 106 17.43 -14.51 -19.59
CA CYS A 106 18.56 -14.11 -20.42
C CYS A 106 18.19 -13.83 -21.85
N SER A 107 19.02 -13.01 -22.49
CA SER A 107 19.01 -12.81 -23.94
C SER A 107 19.46 -14.07 -24.69
N ALA A 108 19.25 -14.06 -26.02
CA ALA A 108 19.70 -15.13 -26.92
C ALA A 108 21.23 -15.35 -26.92
N LEU A 109 22.01 -14.39 -26.40
CA LEU A 109 23.47 -14.49 -26.26
C LEU A 109 23.89 -15.02 -24.88
N ASN A 110 22.96 -15.57 -24.09
CA ASN A 110 23.21 -16.08 -22.74
C ASN A 110 23.75 -15.02 -21.78
N VAL A 111 23.19 -13.81 -21.86
CA VAL A 111 23.50 -12.68 -20.97
C VAL A 111 22.26 -12.38 -20.12
N PRO A 112 22.37 -12.30 -18.77
CA PRO A 112 21.28 -11.94 -17.87
C PRO A 112 20.61 -10.62 -18.24
N THR A 113 19.28 -10.64 -18.35
CA THR A 113 18.45 -9.49 -18.73
C THR A 113 17.47 -9.09 -17.64
N GLU A 114 16.83 -10.08 -17.00
CA GLU A 114 15.85 -9.81 -15.96
C GLU A 114 16.05 -10.73 -14.77
N PHE A 115 15.77 -10.21 -13.58
CA PHE A 115 15.64 -10.98 -12.37
C PHE A 115 14.20 -10.85 -11.88
N VAL A 116 13.52 -11.98 -11.82
CA VAL A 116 12.10 -12.05 -11.48
C VAL A 116 11.98 -12.56 -10.05
N VAL A 117 11.21 -11.87 -9.22
CA VAL A 117 10.92 -12.25 -7.84
C VAL A 117 9.41 -12.28 -7.64
N ASN A 118 8.90 -13.41 -7.17
CA ASN A 118 7.53 -13.56 -6.72
C ASN A 118 7.51 -13.89 -5.24
N LEU A 119 6.51 -13.38 -4.53
CA LEU A 119 6.36 -13.61 -3.11
C LEU A 119 4.90 -13.83 -2.74
N ILE A 120 4.68 -14.76 -1.80
CA ILE A 120 3.48 -14.84 -0.99
C ILE A 120 3.88 -14.71 0.47
N ALA A 121 3.31 -13.74 1.18
CA ALA A 121 3.51 -13.54 2.61
C ALA A 121 2.17 -13.59 3.34
N ASN A 122 2.13 -14.25 4.51
CA ASN A 122 0.95 -14.32 5.35
C ASN A 122 1.31 -13.93 6.78
N GLY A 123 0.58 -13.00 7.37
CA GLY A 123 0.96 -12.48 8.67
C GLY A 123 0.09 -11.35 9.17
N ASN A 124 0.69 -10.54 10.03
CA ASN A 124 0.06 -9.37 10.60
C ASN A 124 1.05 -8.21 10.69
N TYR A 125 0.50 -7.01 10.67
CA TYR A 125 1.19 -5.80 11.10
C TYR A 125 0.30 -4.97 11.99
N GLU A 126 0.94 -4.12 12.78
CA GLU A 126 0.29 -3.15 13.62
C GLU A 126 1.08 -1.85 13.57
N ASP A 127 0.40 -0.73 13.34
CA ASP A 127 0.95 0.62 13.49
C ASP A 127 0.05 1.46 14.42
N ASN A 128 0.30 2.76 14.52
CA ASN A 128 -0.46 3.64 15.40
C ASN A 128 -1.96 3.73 15.07
N ARG A 129 -2.37 3.40 13.85
CA ARG A 129 -3.73 3.58 13.33
C ARG A 129 -4.39 2.28 12.88
N ILE A 130 -3.63 1.32 12.37
CA ILE A 130 -4.14 0.07 11.79
C ILE A 130 -3.55 -1.13 12.52
N GLN A 131 -4.40 -2.10 12.80
CA GLN A 131 -4.01 -3.48 13.05
C GLN A 131 -4.53 -4.33 11.89
N SER A 132 -3.69 -5.18 11.29
CA SER A 132 -4.04 -5.95 10.10
C SER A 132 -3.64 -7.41 10.27
N ALA A 133 -4.48 -8.31 9.75
CA ALA A 133 -4.13 -9.67 9.41
C ALA A 133 -4.34 -9.85 7.91
N ASP A 134 -3.26 -10.11 7.17
CA ASP A 134 -3.29 -10.04 5.71
C ASP A 134 -2.39 -11.06 5.02
N THR A 135 -2.72 -11.27 3.76
CA THR A 135 -1.91 -11.95 2.77
C THR A 135 -1.38 -10.93 1.78
N THR A 136 -0.08 -10.95 1.54
CA THR A 136 0.58 -10.15 0.52
C THR A 136 0.99 -11.06 -0.65
N ASN A 137 0.71 -10.64 -1.88
CA ASN A 137 1.20 -11.24 -3.11
C ASN A 137 1.96 -10.18 -3.91
N LEU A 138 3.13 -10.52 -4.41
CA LEU A 138 4.06 -9.60 -5.05
C LEU A 138 4.70 -10.27 -6.25
N GLY A 139 4.86 -9.50 -7.34
CA GLY A 139 5.65 -9.87 -8.49
C GLY A 139 6.52 -8.68 -8.92
N MET A 140 7.82 -8.90 -9.02
CA MET A 140 8.83 -7.90 -9.33
C MET A 140 9.71 -8.39 -10.46
N VAL A 141 10.01 -7.51 -11.42
CA VAL A 141 10.93 -7.76 -12.53
C VAL A 141 11.98 -6.66 -12.53
N PHE A 142 13.21 -7.03 -12.19
CA PHE A 142 14.36 -6.15 -12.16
C PHE A 142 15.14 -6.24 -13.46
N THR A 143 15.57 -5.10 -13.96
CA THR A 143 16.49 -4.96 -15.10
C THR A 143 17.68 -4.08 -14.71
N GLY A 144 18.65 -3.94 -15.60
CA GLY A 144 19.89 -3.22 -15.30
C GLY A 144 20.83 -4.02 -14.40
N LEU A 145 20.83 -5.36 -14.53
CA LEU A 145 21.59 -6.27 -13.66
C LEU A 145 23.11 -6.07 -13.77
N LEU A 146 23.62 -5.87 -14.98
CA LEU A 146 25.05 -5.86 -15.27
C LEU A 146 25.65 -4.44 -15.32
N PRO A 147 26.98 -4.30 -15.11
CA PRO A 147 27.69 -3.05 -15.40
C PRO A 147 27.52 -2.61 -16.87
N PRO A 148 27.56 -1.30 -17.17
CA PRO A 148 27.86 -0.18 -16.27
C PRO A 148 26.62 0.41 -15.56
N ALA A 149 25.49 -0.31 -15.49
CA ALA A 149 24.31 0.20 -14.81
C ALA A 149 24.55 0.33 -13.29
N ASN A 150 24.40 1.54 -12.76
CA ASN A 150 24.51 1.83 -11.32
C ASN A 150 23.17 1.73 -10.57
N GLN A 151 22.09 1.49 -11.30
CA GLN A 151 20.74 1.38 -10.76
C GLN A 151 20.02 0.17 -11.34
N TYR A 152 19.17 -0.46 -10.55
CA TYR A 152 18.16 -1.37 -11.09
C TYR A 152 16.94 -0.57 -11.55
N THR A 153 16.23 -1.10 -12.55
CA THR A 153 14.88 -0.62 -12.91
C THR A 153 13.87 -1.74 -12.67
N LEU A 154 12.82 -1.42 -11.93
CA LEU A 154 11.78 -2.33 -11.50
C LEU A 154 10.45 -2.03 -12.19
N ASN A 155 9.82 -3.07 -12.69
CA ASN A 155 8.37 -3.11 -12.94
C ASN A 155 7.76 -4.20 -12.06
N GLY A 156 6.52 -4.03 -11.63
CA GLY A 156 5.91 -5.03 -10.78
C GLY A 156 4.51 -4.71 -10.29
N PHE A 157 3.99 -5.62 -9.49
CA PHE A 157 2.74 -5.47 -8.77
C PHE A 157 2.90 -5.91 -7.31
N PHE A 158 2.06 -5.35 -6.46
CA PHE A 158 1.91 -5.71 -5.06
C PHE A 158 0.42 -5.72 -4.74
N ALA A 159 -0.05 -6.75 -4.05
CA ALA A 159 -1.41 -6.86 -3.58
C ALA A 159 -1.38 -7.27 -2.10
N ARG A 160 -2.11 -6.56 -1.26
CA ARG A 160 -2.33 -6.88 0.15
C ARG A 160 -3.82 -7.01 0.41
N ASP A 161 -4.25 -8.20 0.75
CA ASP A 161 -5.63 -8.56 1.02
C ASP A 161 -5.76 -9.01 2.47
N GLY A 162 -6.67 -8.44 3.23
CA GLY A 162 -6.83 -8.84 4.62
C GLY A 162 -7.97 -8.18 5.36
N THR A 163 -7.98 -8.45 6.66
CA THR A 163 -8.89 -7.86 7.64
C THR A 163 -8.14 -6.84 8.48
N GLN A 164 -8.77 -5.70 8.72
CA GLN A 164 -8.16 -4.60 9.45
C GLN A 164 -9.08 -4.07 10.53
N THR A 165 -8.45 -3.60 11.60
CA THR A 165 -9.08 -2.80 12.66
C THR A 165 -8.44 -1.43 12.66
N HIS A 166 -9.23 -0.38 12.46
CA HIS A 166 -8.77 1.00 12.65
C HIS A 166 -8.83 1.36 14.14
N LYS A 167 -7.67 1.59 14.76
CA LYS A 167 -7.52 1.72 16.22
C LYS A 167 -8.20 2.94 16.83
N ILE A 168 -8.31 4.03 16.07
CA ILE A 168 -8.92 5.28 16.57
C ILE A 168 -10.45 5.17 16.58
N THR A 169 -11.02 4.53 15.56
CA THR A 169 -12.49 4.42 15.38
C THR A 169 -13.03 3.09 15.87
N ASN A 170 -12.15 2.13 16.18
CA ASN A 170 -12.45 0.76 16.55
C ASN A 170 -13.34 0.03 15.53
N LYS A 171 -13.14 0.33 14.23
CA LYS A 171 -13.90 -0.26 13.14
C LYS A 171 -13.17 -1.44 12.52
N TYR A 172 -13.92 -2.49 12.26
CA TYR A 172 -13.47 -3.68 11.57
C TYR A 172 -13.92 -3.66 10.11
N PHE A 173 -13.02 -3.94 9.18
CA PHE A 173 -13.30 -3.98 7.75
C PHE A 173 -12.36 -4.94 7.03
N THR A 174 -12.69 -5.30 5.80
CA THR A 174 -11.73 -5.94 4.89
C THR A 174 -11.24 -4.92 3.88
N SER A 175 -10.00 -5.12 3.42
CA SER A 175 -9.47 -4.32 2.31
C SER A 175 -8.57 -5.13 1.39
N LEU A 176 -8.60 -4.72 0.12
CA LEU A 176 -7.67 -5.13 -0.90
C LEU A 176 -6.94 -3.89 -1.40
N ILE A 177 -5.63 -3.84 -1.17
CA ILE A 177 -4.74 -2.78 -1.63
C ILE A 177 -3.93 -3.36 -2.77
N THR A 178 -4.03 -2.78 -3.96
CA THR A 178 -3.20 -3.15 -5.11
C THR A 178 -2.33 -1.97 -5.53
N LEU A 179 -1.09 -2.27 -5.89
CA LEU A 179 -0.10 -1.35 -6.40
C LEU A 179 0.45 -1.94 -7.70
N SER A 180 0.50 -1.16 -8.76
CA SER A 180 1.32 -1.42 -9.93
C SER A 180 2.43 -0.38 -10.01
N VAL A 181 3.65 -0.81 -10.30
CA VAL A 181 4.79 0.10 -10.46
C VAL A 181 5.41 -0.08 -11.83
N THR A 182 5.87 1.03 -12.39
CA THR A 182 6.56 1.04 -13.68
C THR A 182 7.75 1.97 -13.61
N GLY A 183 8.92 1.46 -13.98
CA GLY A 183 10.16 2.21 -14.02
C GLY A 183 10.62 2.71 -12.65
N VAL A 184 10.41 1.94 -11.58
CA VAL A 184 10.96 2.29 -10.25
C VAL A 184 12.45 2.05 -10.25
N THR A 185 13.23 3.09 -9.96
CA THR A 185 14.69 3.04 -9.99
C THR A 185 15.26 2.86 -8.58
N ILE A 186 16.30 2.04 -8.45
CA ILE A 186 16.89 1.68 -7.16
C ILE A 186 18.41 1.77 -7.29
N ASP A 187 19.06 2.45 -6.35
CA ASP A 187 20.52 2.53 -6.30
C ASP A 187 21.12 1.18 -5.88
N LYS A 188 22.10 0.68 -6.65
CA LYS A 188 22.73 -0.63 -6.36
C LYS A 188 23.60 -0.63 -5.12
N THR A 189 24.06 0.53 -4.65
CA THR A 189 24.95 0.63 -3.48
C THR A 189 24.16 0.89 -2.21
N SER A 190 23.20 1.82 -2.24
CA SER A 190 22.41 2.19 -1.06
C SER A 190 21.13 1.38 -0.92
N TYR A 191 20.73 0.61 -1.94
CA TYR A 191 19.47 -0.15 -2.03
C TYR A 191 18.22 0.71 -1.84
N ALA A 192 18.34 2.02 -2.06
CA ALA A 192 17.27 2.98 -1.85
C ALA A 192 16.51 3.21 -3.15
N ILE A 193 15.19 3.40 -3.05
CA ILE A 193 14.40 3.87 -4.19
C ILE A 193 14.81 5.30 -4.51
N THR A 194 15.18 5.54 -5.77
CA THR A 194 15.63 6.84 -6.28
C THR A 194 14.58 7.54 -7.13
N GLY A 195 13.58 6.82 -7.64
CA GLY A 195 12.57 7.39 -8.54
C GLY A 195 11.56 6.37 -9.06
N GLY A 196 10.62 6.86 -9.87
CA GLY A 196 9.63 6.06 -10.59
C GLY A 196 8.19 6.41 -10.23
N THR A 197 7.26 5.68 -10.84
CA THR A 197 5.82 5.92 -10.67
C THR A 197 5.05 4.63 -10.47
N GLY A 198 3.85 4.75 -9.93
CA GLY A 198 2.92 3.64 -9.83
C GLY A 198 1.48 4.09 -9.75
N TYR A 199 0.58 3.13 -9.61
CA TYR A 199 -0.84 3.34 -9.40
C TYR A 199 -1.31 2.48 -8.23
N VAL A 200 -2.04 3.05 -7.29
CA VAL A 200 -2.64 2.34 -6.16
C VAL A 200 -4.16 2.30 -6.31
N THR A 201 -4.76 1.17 -5.94
CA THR A 201 -6.18 1.04 -5.67
C THR A 201 -6.38 0.46 -4.28
N VAL A 202 -7.29 1.05 -3.51
CA VAL A 202 -7.71 0.57 -2.19
C VAL A 202 -9.20 0.29 -2.27
N THR A 203 -9.56 -0.98 -2.19
CA THR A 203 -10.96 -1.42 -2.08
C THR A 203 -11.23 -1.77 -0.63
N ILE A 204 -12.29 -1.22 -0.05
CA ILE A 204 -12.64 -1.38 1.36
C ILE A 204 -14.07 -1.87 1.44
N ASN A 205 -14.30 -2.92 2.21
CA ASN A 205 -15.63 -3.39 2.56
C ASN A 205 -15.87 -3.18 4.06
N LEU A 206 -16.77 -2.26 4.37
CA LEU A 206 -17.17 -1.89 5.73
C LEU A 206 -18.69 -1.72 5.75
N ASP A 207 -19.36 -2.42 6.66
CA ASP A 207 -20.82 -2.41 6.83
C ASP A 207 -21.58 -2.70 5.52
N ASP A 208 -21.14 -3.73 4.79
CA ASP A 208 -21.65 -4.15 3.48
C ASP A 208 -21.55 -3.06 2.38
N LYS A 209 -20.84 -1.96 2.64
CA LYS A 209 -20.57 -0.89 1.68
C LYS A 209 -19.16 -1.01 1.14
N VAL A 210 -19.05 -1.12 -0.18
CA VAL A 210 -17.78 -1.08 -0.90
C VAL A 210 -17.39 0.37 -1.20
N ARG A 211 -16.17 0.75 -0.82
CA ARG A 211 -15.56 2.04 -1.13
C ARG A 211 -14.25 1.79 -1.88
N ILE A 212 -14.01 2.56 -2.93
CA ILE A 212 -12.80 2.43 -3.76
C ILE A 212 -12.11 3.79 -3.82
N TYR A 213 -10.83 3.80 -3.46
CA TYR A 213 -9.93 4.94 -3.59
C TYR A 213 -8.82 4.54 -4.54
N SER A 214 -8.44 5.41 -5.46
CA SER A 214 -7.32 5.12 -6.36
C SER A 214 -6.58 6.37 -6.77
N GLY A 215 -5.33 6.20 -7.18
CA GLY A 215 -4.47 7.33 -7.50
C GLY A 215 -3.08 6.94 -7.97
N ASN A 216 -2.41 7.91 -8.58
CA ASN A 216 -1.01 7.79 -8.97
C ASN A 216 -0.10 7.93 -7.75
N LEU A 217 1.01 7.20 -7.76
CA LEU A 217 2.14 7.39 -6.85
C LEU A 217 3.36 7.90 -7.63
N THR A 218 4.14 8.74 -6.97
CA THR A 218 5.45 9.19 -7.41
C THR A 218 6.46 8.86 -6.33
N PHE A 219 7.46 8.06 -6.68
CA PHE A 219 8.63 7.83 -5.84
C PHE A 219 9.57 9.02 -6.03
N ASN A 220 9.81 9.79 -4.97
CA ASN A 220 10.55 11.06 -5.07
C ASN A 220 12.07 10.89 -4.87
N GLY A 221 12.52 9.66 -4.63
CA GLY A 221 13.84 9.41 -4.08
C GLY A 221 13.91 9.67 -2.56
N ASN A 222 15.09 9.46 -1.98
CA ASN A 222 15.39 9.67 -0.56
C ASN A 222 14.39 9.00 0.40
N GLY A 223 13.80 7.87 -0.01
CA GLY A 223 12.85 7.13 0.82
C GLY A 223 11.47 7.73 0.97
N SER A 224 11.04 8.64 0.08
CA SER A 224 9.68 9.20 0.14
C SER A 224 8.83 8.89 -1.09
N VAL A 225 7.53 8.72 -0.87
CA VAL A 225 6.52 8.54 -1.91
C VAL A 225 5.41 9.55 -1.70
N THR A 226 4.94 10.15 -2.80
CA THR A 226 3.75 11.00 -2.81
C THR A 226 2.66 10.34 -3.62
N PHE A 227 1.43 10.38 -3.13
CA PHE A 227 0.27 9.89 -3.85
C PHE A 227 -0.93 10.80 -3.64
N VAL A 228 -1.88 10.75 -4.57
CA VAL A 228 -3.11 11.57 -4.51
C VAL A 228 -4.33 10.65 -4.50
N LEU A 229 -5.12 10.68 -3.42
CA LEU A 229 -6.40 9.97 -3.34
C LEU A 229 -7.54 10.98 -3.30
N ASN A 230 -8.48 10.87 -4.23
CA ASN A 230 -9.67 11.74 -4.32
C ASN A 230 -9.33 13.25 -4.24
N GLY A 231 -8.21 13.67 -4.84
CA GLY A 231 -7.77 15.06 -4.88
C GLY A 231 -6.92 15.52 -3.68
N ASN A 232 -6.78 14.70 -2.63
CA ASN A 232 -5.91 14.99 -1.49
C ASN A 232 -4.53 14.37 -1.71
N SER A 233 -3.47 15.14 -1.48
CA SER A 233 -2.08 14.68 -1.59
C SER A 233 -1.54 14.22 -0.24
N TYR A 234 -0.88 13.08 -0.24
CA TYR A 234 -0.27 12.45 0.92
C TYR A 234 1.18 12.11 0.62
N THR A 235 2.06 12.26 1.61
CA THR A 235 3.47 11.88 1.52
C THR A 235 3.79 10.87 2.62
N VAL A 236 4.49 9.80 2.24
CA VAL A 236 4.89 8.72 3.14
C VAL A 236 6.40 8.56 3.09
N ASP A 237 7.01 8.50 4.27
CA ASP A 237 8.35 7.97 4.47
C ASP A 237 8.29 6.44 4.44
N LEU A 238 9.05 5.84 3.53
CA LEU A 238 9.09 4.40 3.28
C LEU A 238 9.92 3.64 4.32
N TYR A 239 10.92 4.27 4.92
CA TYR A 239 11.88 3.58 5.80
C TYR A 239 11.57 3.81 7.29
N GLY A 240 10.78 4.85 7.57
CA GLY A 240 10.10 5.09 8.84
C GLY A 240 10.99 5.56 9.97
#